data_AF-M5BIM0-F1
#
_entry.id   AF-M5BIM0-F1
#
_cell.length_a   1.000
_cell.length_b   1.000
_cell.length_c   1.000
_cell.angle_alpha   90.00
_cell.angle_beta   90.00
_cell.angle_gamma   90.00
#
_symmetry.space_group_name_H-M   'P 1'
#
loop_
_entity.id
_entity.type
_entity.pdbx_description
1 polymer ?
#
loop_
_entity_poly.entity_id
_entity_poly.type
_entity_poly.pdbx_seq_one_letter_code
_entity_poly.pdbx_strand_id
1 'polypeptide(L)'
;MSLTASLMAPKKKIKSTHELDAQLASLDLSSIDVVDSKSSEFATILKYSQDTYNGIGFCFSNGGQQTKANIHALFRVERKGEQERWLGGGWDKVNDGERLLLWHGSRSTNFAGILKQGLRIAPPEAPVTGYEFGKGVYFGDMLAISANYTHCYQSGGMGLLLLCETVTRPYHEEYGFNFHADKTSKENGKV
;
A
#
# COMPACT_ATOMS: atom_id res chain seq x y z
N MET A 1 4.90 -17.92 12.83
CA MET A 1 5.67 -16.70 13.21
C MET A 1 5.79 -15.81 11.98
N SER A 2 5.34 -14.55 12.05
CA SER A 2 5.19 -13.70 10.86
C SER A 2 6.55 -13.19 10.34
N LEU A 3 6.63 -12.96 9.03
CA LEU A 3 7.80 -12.39 8.35
C LEU A 3 8.34 -11.13 9.03
N THR A 4 7.44 -10.28 9.54
CA THR A 4 7.79 -9.06 10.28
C THR A 4 8.62 -9.39 11.51
N ALA A 5 8.22 -10.39 12.29
CA ALA A 5 8.97 -10.79 13.48
C ALA A 5 10.37 -11.32 13.11
N SER A 6 10.49 -12.00 11.96
CA SER A 6 11.79 -12.47 11.46
C SER A 6 12.69 -11.33 10.99
N LEU A 7 12.13 -10.25 10.41
CA LEU A 7 12.90 -9.07 9.99
C LEU A 7 13.38 -8.24 11.19
N MET A 8 12.56 -8.17 12.24
CA MET A 8 12.85 -7.43 13.48
C MET A 8 13.74 -8.21 14.46
N ALA A 9 14.09 -9.46 14.16
CA ALA A 9 14.94 -10.28 15.03
C ALA A 9 16.37 -9.71 15.10
N PRO A 10 17.01 -9.69 16.29
CA PRO A 10 18.34 -9.14 16.45
C PRO A 10 19.37 -9.94 15.63
N LYS A 11 20.07 -9.27 14.71
CA LYS A 11 21.18 -9.87 13.95
C LYS A 11 22.48 -9.83 14.76
N LYS A 12 23.34 -10.84 14.61
CA LYS A 12 24.68 -10.91 15.26
C LYS A 12 25.47 -9.61 15.03
N LYS A 13 25.98 -9.01 16.12
CA LYS A 13 26.68 -7.72 16.13
C LYS A 13 27.87 -7.69 15.15
N ILE A 14 27.78 -6.86 14.11
CA ILE A 14 28.89 -6.47 13.24
C ILE A 14 28.91 -4.94 13.17
N LYS A 15 29.98 -4.32 13.72
CA LYS A 15 30.24 -2.87 13.88
C LYS A 15 29.14 -2.06 14.58
N SER A 16 29.48 -0.91 15.16
CA SER A 16 28.57 -0.08 16.00
C SER A 16 27.54 0.68 15.14
N THR A 17 26.72 -0.02 14.38
CA THR A 17 25.54 0.56 13.74
C THR A 17 24.41 0.64 14.74
N HIS A 18 23.65 1.74 14.72
CA HIS A 18 22.48 1.88 15.58
C HIS A 18 21.45 0.81 15.21
N GLU A 19 20.70 0.30 16.19
CA GLU A 19 19.77 -0.82 15.94
C GLU A 19 18.68 -0.47 14.92
N LEU A 20 18.19 0.77 14.94
CA LEU A 20 17.22 1.26 13.95
C LEU A 20 17.81 1.30 12.53
N ASP A 21 19.09 1.66 12.38
CA ASP A 21 19.76 1.66 11.08
C ASP A 21 19.89 0.22 10.56
N ALA A 22 20.20 -0.73 11.45
CA ALA A 22 20.27 -2.14 11.10
C ALA A 22 18.90 -2.71 10.70
N GLN A 23 17.82 -2.31 11.38
CA GLN A 23 16.45 -2.68 11.05
C GLN A 23 16.00 -2.06 9.72
N LEU A 24 16.27 -0.78 9.50
CA LEU A 24 15.99 -0.08 8.25
C LEU A 24 16.73 -0.72 7.08
N ALA A 25 18.04 -0.98 7.24
CA ALA A 25 18.84 -1.69 6.25
C ALA A 25 18.33 -3.12 5.98
N SER A 26 17.71 -3.77 6.97
CA SER A 26 17.13 -5.11 6.79
C SER A 26 15.95 -5.15 5.80
N LEU A 27 15.29 -4.00 5.59
CA LEU A 27 14.22 -3.85 4.60
C LEU A 27 14.75 -3.92 3.17
N ASP A 28 16.06 -3.70 2.94
CA ASP A 28 16.72 -3.84 1.63
C ASP A 28 16.03 -3.04 0.53
N LEU A 29 15.67 -1.80 0.88
CA LEU A 29 15.19 -0.78 -0.03
C LEU A 29 16.37 -0.22 -0.82
N SER A 30 16.11 0.24 -2.05
CA SER A 30 17.08 1.04 -2.80
C SER A 30 17.22 2.43 -2.17
N SER A 31 16.09 3.04 -1.82
CA SER A 31 16.03 4.32 -1.10
C SER A 31 14.74 4.46 -0.28
N ILE A 32 14.80 5.29 0.75
CA ILE A 32 13.65 5.79 1.50
C ILE A 32 13.96 7.22 1.94
N ASP A 33 13.36 8.18 1.25
CA ASP A 33 13.67 9.60 1.41
C ASP A 33 12.47 10.36 1.95
N VAL A 34 12.72 11.27 2.89
CA VAL A 34 11.68 12.18 3.37
C VAL A 34 11.35 13.17 2.26
N VAL A 35 10.07 13.26 1.90
CA VAL A 35 9.60 14.28 0.97
C VAL A 35 9.48 15.61 1.72
N ASP A 36 10.12 16.66 1.21
CA ASP A 36 10.07 17.99 1.81
C ASP A 36 8.62 18.51 1.82
N SER A 37 8.14 18.89 2.99
CA SER A 37 6.85 19.54 3.24
C SER A 37 6.58 20.78 2.38
N LYS A 38 7.63 21.46 1.87
CA LYS A 38 7.52 22.64 1.00
C LYS A 38 7.52 22.31 -0.50
N SER A 39 7.70 21.04 -0.85
CA SER A 39 7.74 20.61 -2.26
C SER A 39 6.34 20.61 -2.91
N SER A 40 6.31 20.76 -4.23
CA SER A 40 5.08 20.62 -5.02
C SER A 40 4.52 19.20 -4.96
N GLU A 41 5.37 18.19 -4.81
CA GLU A 41 4.98 16.79 -4.60
C GLU A 41 4.19 16.64 -3.30
N PHE A 42 4.72 17.13 -2.18
CA PHE A 42 4.02 17.08 -0.90
C PHE A 42 2.68 17.80 -0.98
N ALA A 43 2.66 19.01 -1.58
CA ALA A 43 1.42 19.76 -1.77
C ALA A 43 0.39 19.00 -2.63
N THR A 44 0.84 18.33 -3.69
CA THR A 44 -0.03 17.53 -4.58
C THR A 44 -0.62 16.33 -3.85
N ILE A 45 0.20 15.58 -3.12
CA ILE A 45 -0.24 14.40 -2.37
C ILE A 45 -1.14 14.81 -1.21
N LEU A 46 -0.84 15.93 -0.53
CA LEU A 46 -1.70 16.50 0.49
C LEU A 46 -3.07 16.87 -0.10
N LYS A 47 -3.10 17.55 -1.24
CA LYS A 47 -4.35 17.87 -1.94
C LYS A 47 -5.13 16.59 -2.31
N TYR A 48 -4.46 15.59 -2.90
CA TYR A 48 -5.10 14.32 -3.24
C TYR A 48 -5.68 13.62 -2.01
N SER A 49 -4.94 13.63 -0.89
CA SER A 49 -5.39 13.07 0.39
C SER A 49 -6.64 13.78 0.93
N GLN A 50 -6.71 15.10 0.83
CA GLN A 50 -7.81 15.92 1.32
C GLN A 50 -9.05 15.77 0.45
N ASP A 51 -8.87 15.84 -0.87
CA ASP A 51 -9.96 15.72 -1.85
C ASP A 51 -10.63 14.35 -1.78
N THR A 52 -9.89 13.32 -1.38
CA THR A 52 -10.38 11.94 -1.32
C THR A 52 -10.64 11.42 0.10
N TYR A 53 -10.57 12.31 1.09
CA TYR A 53 -11.00 12.05 2.46
C TYR A 53 -12.38 12.64 2.69
N ASN A 54 -13.42 11.92 2.29
CA ASN A 54 -14.82 12.35 2.41
C ASN A 54 -15.50 11.94 3.74
N GLY A 55 -14.73 11.58 4.77
CA GLY A 55 -15.28 11.23 6.09
C GLY A 55 -15.98 9.86 6.16
N ILE A 56 -15.88 9.02 5.13
CA ILE A 56 -16.42 7.63 5.12
C ILE A 56 -15.52 6.65 5.93
N GLY A 57 -14.42 7.14 6.49
CA GLY A 57 -13.48 6.34 7.29
C GLY A 57 -13.97 6.10 8.72
N PHE A 58 -14.18 4.84 9.09
CA PHE A 58 -14.48 4.42 10.48
C PHE A 58 -13.25 4.37 11.38
N CYS A 59 -12.05 4.60 10.85
CA CYS A 59 -10.80 4.63 11.64
C CYS A 59 -10.84 5.57 12.85
N PHE A 60 -11.77 6.53 12.87
CA PHE A 60 -11.92 7.52 13.94
C PHE A 60 -13.26 7.43 14.70
N SER A 61 -14.19 6.54 14.34
CA SER A 61 -15.54 6.51 14.93
C SER A 61 -15.69 5.48 16.06
N ASN A 62 -14.96 5.70 17.16
CA ASN A 62 -15.40 5.28 18.49
C ASN A 62 -16.15 6.43 19.18
N GLY A 63 -17.29 6.85 18.61
CA GLY A 63 -18.21 7.81 19.24
C GLY A 63 -17.75 9.27 19.35
N GLY A 64 -16.62 9.65 18.75
CA GLY A 64 -16.11 11.03 18.70
C GLY A 64 -16.17 11.62 17.29
N GLN A 65 -16.30 12.94 17.19
CA GLN A 65 -16.28 13.75 15.95
C GLN A 65 -15.32 13.21 14.87
N GLN A 66 -15.75 13.24 13.61
CA GLN A 66 -14.88 12.95 12.46
C GLN A 66 -13.63 13.85 12.53
N THR A 67 -12.50 13.29 12.95
CA THR A 67 -11.22 14.00 12.92
C THR A 67 -10.69 13.94 11.49
N LYS A 68 -10.26 15.09 10.97
CA LYS A 68 -9.56 15.18 9.69
C LYS A 68 -8.27 14.34 9.77
N ALA A 69 -7.99 13.54 8.74
CA ALA A 69 -6.71 12.87 8.62
C ALA A 69 -5.61 13.92 8.41
N ASN A 70 -4.54 13.85 9.19
CA ASN A 70 -3.39 14.74 9.07
C ASN A 70 -2.20 13.95 8.54
N ILE A 71 -1.58 14.41 7.45
CA ILE A 71 -0.32 13.84 6.97
C ILE A 71 0.80 14.30 7.91
N HIS A 72 1.39 13.37 8.64
CA HIS A 72 2.51 13.65 9.54
C HIS A 72 3.86 13.64 8.82
N ALA A 73 4.04 12.69 7.91
CA ALA A 73 5.27 12.52 7.14
C ALA A 73 4.93 11.86 5.82
N LEU A 74 5.74 12.16 4.80
CA LEU A 74 5.66 11.56 3.49
C LEU A 74 7.05 11.05 3.13
N PHE A 75 7.11 9.82 2.64
CA PHE A 75 8.35 9.16 2.25
C PHE A 75 8.23 8.70 0.81
N ARG A 76 9.23 9.01 0.00
CA ARG A 76 9.45 8.36 -1.30
C ARG A 76 10.19 7.06 -1.02
N VAL A 77 9.68 5.96 -1.55
CA VAL A 77 10.25 4.62 -1.33
C VAL A 77 10.58 4.01 -2.69
N GLU A 78 11.82 3.56 -2.85
CA GLU A 78 12.21 2.73 -3.99
C GLU A 78 12.59 1.34 -3.48
N ARG A 79 11.81 0.35 -3.92
CA ARG A 79 12.06 -1.04 -3.58
C ARG A 79 13.03 -1.67 -4.58
N LYS A 80 14.01 -2.40 -4.05
CA LYS A 80 15.00 -3.10 -4.86
C LYS A 80 14.35 -4.07 -5.85
N GLY A 81 14.74 -3.97 -7.13
CA GLY A 81 14.24 -4.82 -8.20
C GLY A 81 12.85 -4.45 -8.71
N GLU A 82 12.14 -3.51 -8.07
CA GLU A 82 10.75 -3.17 -8.46
C GLU A 82 10.72 -2.37 -9.76
N GLN A 83 11.61 -1.40 -9.92
CA GLN A 83 11.74 -0.63 -11.15
C GLN A 83 12.17 -1.50 -12.33
N GLU A 84 13.09 -2.45 -12.12
CA GLU A 84 13.52 -3.37 -13.17
C GLU A 84 12.40 -4.31 -13.60
N ARG A 85 11.58 -4.81 -12.66
CA ARG A 85 10.37 -5.59 -12.99
C ARG A 85 9.33 -4.73 -13.70
N TRP A 86 9.19 -3.46 -13.30
CA TRP A 86 8.28 -2.52 -13.91
C TRP A 86 8.63 -2.28 -15.39
N LEU A 87 9.88 -1.89 -15.66
CA LEU A 87 10.40 -1.64 -17.00
C LEU A 87 10.47 -2.93 -17.83
N GLY A 88 10.90 -4.05 -17.23
CA GLY A 88 10.98 -5.35 -17.89
C GLY A 88 9.61 -5.90 -18.32
N GLY A 89 8.55 -5.52 -17.61
CA GLY A 89 7.17 -5.83 -17.98
C GLY A 89 6.57 -4.89 -19.04
N GLY A 90 7.28 -3.82 -19.41
CA GLY A 90 6.78 -2.80 -20.35
C GLY A 90 5.69 -1.90 -19.78
N TRP A 91 5.50 -1.89 -18.46
CA TRP A 91 4.46 -1.12 -17.77
C TRP A 91 4.71 0.39 -17.80
N ASP A 92 5.93 0.82 -18.14
CA ASP A 92 6.29 2.21 -18.40
C ASP A 92 5.75 2.76 -19.72
N LYS A 93 5.38 1.88 -20.66
CA LYS A 93 4.98 2.22 -22.04
C LYS A 93 3.49 2.13 -22.31
N VAL A 94 2.70 1.89 -21.26
CA VAL A 94 1.24 1.90 -21.36
C VAL A 94 0.73 3.31 -21.66
N ASN A 95 -0.47 3.42 -22.21
CA ASN A 95 -1.02 4.69 -22.64
C ASN A 95 -1.37 5.58 -21.43
N ASP A 96 -1.46 6.89 -21.68
CA ASP A 96 -1.97 7.83 -20.69
C ASP A 96 -3.39 7.44 -20.26
N GLY A 97 -3.63 7.45 -18.95
CA GLY A 97 -4.91 7.03 -18.35
C GLY A 97 -5.03 5.52 -18.07
N GLU A 98 -4.03 4.71 -18.42
CA GLU A 98 -3.93 3.30 -17.98
C GLU A 98 -3.15 3.16 -16.66
N ARG A 99 -2.30 4.16 -16.37
CA ARG A 99 -1.57 4.28 -15.10
C ARG A 99 -2.33 5.17 -14.13
N LEU A 100 -2.52 4.65 -12.93
CA LEU A 100 -3.13 5.38 -11.83
C LEU A 100 -2.25 5.31 -10.59
N LEU A 101 -2.28 6.38 -9.82
CA LEU A 101 -1.64 6.48 -8.52
C LEU A 101 -2.72 6.26 -7.45
N LEU A 102 -2.72 5.09 -6.80
CA LEU A 102 -3.83 4.66 -5.95
C LEU A 102 -3.38 4.32 -4.52
N TRP A 103 -4.28 4.50 -3.57
CA TRP A 103 -4.03 4.26 -2.15
C TRP A 103 -4.11 2.76 -1.81
N HIS A 104 -3.24 2.31 -0.92
CA HIS A 104 -3.32 1.01 -0.26
C HIS A 104 -3.09 1.19 1.25
N GLY A 105 -4.07 0.81 2.06
CA GLY A 105 -3.93 0.79 3.52
C GLY A 105 -3.68 -0.62 4.04
N SER A 106 -2.85 -0.73 5.08
CA SER A 106 -2.63 -2.00 5.78
C SER A 106 -2.28 -1.75 7.24
N ARG A 107 -2.42 -2.77 8.09
CA ARG A 107 -1.96 -2.69 9.48
C ARG A 107 -0.47 -2.39 9.53
N SER A 108 -0.07 -1.55 10.48
CA SER A 108 1.35 -1.17 10.70
C SER A 108 2.28 -2.37 10.79
N THR A 109 1.82 -3.48 11.39
CA THR A 109 2.57 -4.75 11.51
C THR A 109 2.93 -5.40 10.17
N ASN A 110 2.24 -5.05 9.08
CA ASN A 110 2.47 -5.61 7.76
C ASN A 110 3.52 -4.83 6.97
N PHE A 111 3.78 -3.56 7.33
CA PHE A 111 4.61 -2.66 6.51
C PHE A 111 6.06 -3.12 6.38
N ALA A 112 6.68 -3.72 7.39
CA ALA A 112 8.03 -4.27 7.23
C ALA A 112 8.08 -5.36 6.14
N GLY A 113 7.06 -6.22 6.09
CA GLY A 113 6.92 -7.24 5.06
C GLY A 113 6.65 -6.65 3.68
N ILE A 114 5.78 -5.64 3.60
CA ILE A 114 5.44 -4.95 2.35
C ILE A 114 6.66 -4.17 1.82
N LEU A 115 7.37 -3.45 2.67
CA LEU A 115 8.57 -2.69 2.30
C LEU A 115 9.72 -3.60 1.90
N LYS A 116 9.84 -4.82 2.46
CA LYS A 116 10.86 -5.78 2.05
C LYS A 116 10.48 -6.57 0.79
N GLN A 117 9.28 -7.14 0.74
CA GLN A 117 8.89 -8.13 -0.27
C GLN A 117 7.84 -7.63 -1.27
N GLY A 118 7.22 -6.50 -1.01
CA GLY A 118 6.17 -5.91 -1.86
C GLY A 118 4.79 -6.38 -1.42
N LEU A 119 3.78 -5.83 -2.10
CA LEU A 119 2.41 -6.31 -1.98
C LEU A 119 2.32 -7.69 -2.63
N ARG A 120 1.78 -8.66 -1.90
CA ARG A 120 1.70 -10.06 -2.33
C ARG A 120 0.26 -10.49 -2.44
N ILE A 121 -0.04 -11.22 -3.51
CA ILE A 121 -1.32 -11.92 -3.66
C ILE A 121 -1.34 -13.05 -2.62
N ALA A 122 -2.51 -13.25 -1.99
CA ALA A 122 -2.71 -14.34 -1.06
C ALA A 122 -2.41 -15.69 -1.75
N PRO A 123 -1.80 -16.65 -1.03
CA PRO A 123 -1.36 -17.88 -1.67
C PRO A 123 -2.57 -18.79 -2.01
N PRO A 124 -2.44 -19.75 -2.96
CA PRO A 124 -3.56 -20.54 -3.48
C PRO A 124 -4.36 -21.30 -2.42
N GLU A 125 -3.71 -21.73 -1.34
CA GLU A 125 -4.30 -22.45 -0.20
C GLU A 125 -5.16 -21.58 0.73
N ALA A 126 -4.99 -20.25 0.71
CA ALA A 126 -5.80 -19.37 1.54
C ALA A 126 -7.27 -19.44 1.09
N PRO A 127 -8.25 -19.44 2.01
CA PRO A 127 -9.65 -19.40 1.61
C PRO A 127 -9.95 -18.09 0.86
N VAL A 128 -10.78 -18.16 -0.17
CA VAL A 128 -11.19 -16.97 -0.95
C VAL A 128 -12.25 -16.15 -0.20
N THR A 129 -12.94 -16.77 0.75
CA THR A 129 -13.93 -16.11 1.62
C THR A 129 -13.24 -14.98 2.41
N GLY A 130 -13.59 -13.74 2.10
CA GLY A 130 -12.98 -12.53 2.68
C GLY A 130 -12.36 -11.56 1.66
N TYR A 131 -12.30 -11.94 0.38
CA TYR A 131 -11.88 -11.07 -0.72
C TYR A 131 -13.04 -10.75 -1.66
N GLU A 132 -13.49 -9.50 -1.71
CA GLU A 132 -14.69 -9.08 -2.48
C GLU A 132 -14.65 -9.47 -3.97
N PHE A 133 -13.43 -9.50 -4.54
CA PHE A 133 -13.15 -9.76 -5.95
C PHE A 133 -12.08 -10.84 -6.16
N GLY A 134 -12.01 -11.82 -5.25
CA GLY A 134 -11.00 -12.88 -5.32
C GLY A 134 -9.59 -12.43 -4.89
N LYS A 135 -8.59 -13.28 -5.06
CA LYS A 135 -7.24 -12.99 -4.52
C LYS A 135 -6.51 -12.00 -5.42
N GLY A 136 -6.23 -10.82 -4.88
CA GLY A 136 -5.48 -9.78 -5.58
C GLY A 136 -4.82 -8.80 -4.62
N VAL A 137 -4.20 -7.78 -5.21
CA VAL A 137 -3.76 -6.59 -4.48
C VAL A 137 -4.83 -5.52 -4.65
N TYR A 138 -5.35 -5.02 -3.55
CA TYR A 138 -6.47 -4.08 -3.53
C TYR A 138 -5.96 -2.65 -3.38
N PHE A 139 -6.47 -1.77 -4.24
CA PHE A 139 -6.19 -0.35 -4.21
C PHE A 139 -7.50 0.43 -4.24
N GLY A 140 -7.48 1.66 -3.74
CA GLY A 140 -8.61 2.58 -3.81
C GLY A 140 -8.15 3.97 -4.25
N ASP A 141 -8.97 4.63 -5.05
CA ASP A 141 -8.80 6.04 -5.40
C ASP A 141 -9.18 6.97 -4.23
N MET A 142 -9.96 6.46 -3.26
CA MET A 142 -10.39 7.18 -2.08
C MET A 142 -9.52 6.88 -0.85
N LEU A 143 -8.85 7.90 -0.30
CA LEU A 143 -8.05 7.75 0.92
C LEU A 143 -8.91 7.25 2.08
N ALA A 144 -10.14 7.73 2.23
CA ALA A 144 -11.03 7.32 3.33
C ALA A 144 -11.28 5.80 3.36
N ILE A 145 -11.36 5.16 2.18
CA ILE A 145 -11.58 3.71 2.07
C ILE A 145 -10.31 2.96 2.46
N SER A 146 -9.16 3.34 1.88
CA SER A 146 -7.88 2.72 2.18
C SER A 146 -7.46 2.91 3.65
N ALA A 147 -7.76 4.07 4.25
CA ALA A 147 -7.45 4.35 5.64
C ALA A 147 -8.09 3.34 6.61
N ASN A 148 -9.29 2.83 6.32
CA ASN A 148 -9.98 1.84 7.16
C ASN A 148 -9.16 0.55 7.36
N TYR A 149 -8.34 0.17 6.38
CA TYR A 149 -7.50 -1.02 6.43
C TYR A 149 -6.23 -0.83 7.29
N THR A 150 -5.96 0.40 7.75
CA THR A 150 -4.82 0.68 8.63
C THR A 150 -5.02 0.18 10.05
N HIS A 151 -6.28 0.09 10.50
CA HIS A 151 -6.63 -0.13 11.91
C HIS A 151 -5.83 0.77 12.87
N CYS A 152 -5.69 2.06 12.52
CA CYS A 152 -4.86 3.03 13.27
C CYS A 152 -5.17 3.13 14.77
N TYR A 153 -6.40 2.81 15.20
CA TYR A 153 -6.78 2.70 16.61
C TYR A 153 -5.94 1.68 17.40
N GLN A 154 -5.37 0.66 16.73
CA GLN A 154 -4.44 -0.31 17.32
C GLN A 154 -2.99 0.22 17.39
N SER A 155 -2.72 1.37 16.78
CA SER A 155 -1.39 2.00 16.66
C SER A 155 -1.42 3.45 17.15
N GLY A 156 -2.17 3.73 18.22
CA GLY A 156 -2.22 5.07 18.85
C GLY A 156 -2.80 6.16 17.94
N GLY A 157 -3.67 5.80 17.00
CA GLY A 157 -4.24 6.72 16.01
C GLY A 157 -3.35 6.97 14.79
N MET A 158 -2.16 6.37 14.73
CA MET A 158 -1.26 6.48 13.57
C MET A 158 -1.54 5.37 12.55
N GLY A 159 -1.86 5.76 11.31
CA GLY A 159 -2.04 4.86 10.18
C GLY A 159 -0.89 4.99 9.19
N LEU A 160 -0.52 3.88 8.56
CA LEU A 160 0.41 3.88 7.43
C LEU A 160 -0.36 3.55 6.15
N LEU A 161 -0.20 4.38 5.12
CA LEU A 161 -0.76 4.16 3.79
C LEU A 161 0.37 4.16 2.77
N LEU A 162 0.18 3.39 1.70
CA LEU A 162 0.98 3.45 0.49
C LEU A 162 0.21 4.17 -0.59
N LEU A 163 0.96 4.85 -1.45
CA LEU A 163 0.48 5.41 -2.69
C LEU A 163 1.31 4.75 -3.80
N CYS A 164 0.67 3.93 -4.63
CA CYS A 164 1.35 3.06 -5.57
C CYS A 164 0.95 3.40 -7.01
N GLU A 165 1.94 3.45 -7.90
CA GLU A 165 1.70 3.48 -9.34
C GLU A 165 1.22 2.10 -9.79
N THR A 166 0.10 2.06 -10.53
CA THR A 166 -0.60 0.84 -10.90
C THR A 166 -1.03 0.92 -12.36
N VAL A 167 -0.84 -0.17 -13.11
CA VAL A 167 -1.48 -0.34 -14.43
C VAL A 167 -2.80 -1.04 -14.19
N THR A 168 -3.90 -0.41 -14.57
CA THR A 168 -5.24 -0.83 -14.13
C THR A 168 -6.17 -1.19 -15.28
N ARG A 169 -5.84 -0.80 -16.52
CA ARG A 169 -6.63 -1.09 -17.72
C ARG A 169 -6.05 -2.26 -18.53
N PRO A 170 -6.90 -3.00 -19.28
CA PRO A 170 -8.36 -2.84 -19.38
C PRO A 170 -9.11 -3.33 -18.13
N TYR A 171 -10.22 -2.65 -17.77
CA TYR A 171 -11.04 -3.03 -16.61
C TYR A 171 -11.98 -4.20 -16.90
N HIS A 172 -12.15 -5.06 -15.89
CA HIS A 172 -13.34 -5.89 -15.72
C HIS A 172 -14.21 -5.26 -14.63
N GLU A 173 -15.33 -4.67 -15.03
CA GLU A 173 -16.21 -3.93 -14.12
C GLU A 173 -17.21 -4.88 -13.46
N GLU A 174 -17.29 -4.82 -12.13
CA GLU A 174 -18.18 -5.62 -11.30
C GLU A 174 -18.99 -4.70 -10.38
N TYR A 175 -20.30 -4.94 -10.28
CA TYR A 175 -21.21 -4.14 -9.46
C TYR A 175 -21.66 -4.87 -8.17
N GLY A 176 -21.29 -6.13 -8.02
CA GLY A 176 -21.52 -6.95 -6.83
C GLY A 176 -20.31 -7.80 -6.53
N PHE A 177 -20.29 -8.45 -5.36
CA PHE A 177 -19.17 -9.32 -4.99
C PHE A 177 -19.04 -10.49 -5.96
N ASN A 178 -17.81 -10.71 -6.41
CA ASN A 178 -17.45 -11.84 -7.26
C ASN A 178 -16.13 -12.45 -6.76
N PHE A 179 -16.24 -13.47 -5.91
CA PHE A 179 -15.09 -14.22 -5.37
C PHE A 179 -14.24 -14.91 -6.45
N HIS A 180 -14.72 -14.97 -7.69
CA HIS A 180 -14.04 -15.57 -8.84
C HIS A 180 -13.79 -14.54 -9.96
N ALA A 181 -13.65 -13.25 -9.61
CA ALA A 181 -13.40 -12.19 -10.58
C ALA A 181 -12.12 -12.41 -11.41
N ASP A 182 -11.15 -13.17 -10.88
CA ASP A 182 -9.94 -13.59 -11.60
C ASP A 182 -10.25 -14.51 -12.80
N LYS A 183 -11.32 -15.29 -12.73
CA LYS A 183 -11.78 -16.16 -13.82
C LYS A 183 -12.66 -15.40 -14.78
N THR A 184 -13.64 -14.64 -14.28
CA THR A 184 -14.57 -13.88 -15.13
C THR A 184 -13.85 -12.78 -15.92
N SER A 185 -12.82 -12.15 -15.34
CA SER A 185 -11.93 -11.21 -16.05
C SER A 185 -11.32 -11.85 -17.31
N LYS A 186 -10.78 -13.07 -17.16
CA LYS A 186 -10.14 -13.82 -18.25
C LYS A 186 -11.15 -14.24 -19.31
N GLU A 187 -12.31 -14.74 -18.90
CA GLU A 187 -13.39 -15.14 -19.80
C GLU A 187 -13.91 -13.96 -20.63
N ASN A 188 -13.89 -12.75 -20.08
CA ASN A 188 -14.27 -11.52 -20.78
C ASN A 188 -13.12 -10.86 -21.57
N GLY A 189 -11.97 -11.54 -21.71
CA GLY A 189 -10.84 -11.06 -22.49
C GLY A 189 -10.24 -9.76 -21.96
N LYS A 190 -10.34 -9.52 -20.66
CA LYS A 190 -9.72 -8.36 -20.00
C LYS A 190 -8.28 -8.69 -19.63
N VAL A 191 -8.07 -9.21 -18.42
CA VAL A 191 -6.79 -9.66 -17.84
C VAL A 191 -6.87 -11.14 -17.53
#